data_AF-A0A9E1KSK5-F1
#
_entry.id   AF-A0A9E1KSK5-F1
#
_cell.length_a   1.000
_cell.length_b   1.000
_cell.length_c   1.000
_cell.angle_alpha   90.00
_cell.angle_beta   90.00
_cell.angle_gamma   90.00
#
_symmetry.space_group_name_H-M   'P 1'
#
loop_
_entity.id
_entity.type
_entity.pdbx_description
1 polymer ?
#
loop_
_entity_poly.entity_id
_entity_poly.type
_entity_poly.pdbx_seq_one_letter_code
_entity_poly.pdbx_strand_id
1 'polypeptide(L)'
;MNFILEKSYLDINIKLNKTSIEIEEEEREDMKIDFKELRKKTSGELFDISFWEDKLVIKEKDWSILPMAMSFFNDELETTLVLKIPKNISVEGNIVTVNGDIDINAIKLDGKLKTVNGDIQIGYIQCNTLKIDCISGDTRIEKVNGFIKSKGVSGRFLIEKGHLKGFSHKGVSGDIYINADFELEDDIQINSVSGDIYLNVHSYHNDRHIYITSLSSDTDIKGTFPKDKIHIKKKMPTIKSFPFKDFMPMIKDVFSGFNTYKDDIDGEPNAEKQEPKSEKHQNEVAMILKMVSDGKINIDEAERLIKALK
;
A
#
# COMPACT_ATOMS: atom_id res chain seq x y z
N MET A 1 -20.24 -5.84 -14.80
CA MET A 1 -19.82 -6.13 -16.19
C MET A 1 -19.16 -7.49 -16.15
N ASN A 2 -19.40 -8.38 -17.13
CA ASN A 2 -18.86 -9.73 -17.14
C ASN A 2 -17.97 -9.91 -18.38
N PHE A 3 -16.84 -10.61 -18.23
CA PHE A 3 -15.87 -10.87 -19.27
C PHE A 3 -15.40 -12.32 -19.19
N ILE A 4 -15.23 -12.96 -20.33
CA ILE A 4 -14.70 -14.33 -20.39
C ILE A 4 -13.17 -14.22 -20.56
N LEU A 5 -12.43 -14.96 -19.74
CA LEU A 5 -10.98 -15.08 -19.88
C LEU A 5 -10.66 -16.13 -20.94
N GLU A 6 -9.71 -15.85 -21.82
CA GLU A 6 -9.21 -16.81 -22.80
C GLU A 6 -8.21 -17.79 -22.16
N LYS A 7 -7.53 -17.36 -21.11
CA LYS A 7 -6.49 -18.11 -20.39
C LYS A 7 -6.72 -18.11 -18.89
N SER A 8 -6.03 -19.00 -18.17
CA SER A 8 -5.95 -18.98 -16.69
C SER A 8 -4.99 -17.90 -16.17
N TYR A 9 -5.04 -16.71 -16.77
CA TYR A 9 -4.16 -15.58 -16.50
C TYR A 9 -4.93 -14.27 -16.68
N LEU A 10 -4.60 -13.24 -15.88
CA LEU A 10 -5.18 -11.91 -15.99
C LEU A 10 -4.11 -10.85 -15.71
N ASP A 11 -3.87 -9.95 -16.67
CA ASP A 11 -3.05 -8.74 -16.47
C ASP A 11 -3.94 -7.59 -16.00
N ILE A 12 -3.67 -6.98 -14.84
CA ILE A 12 -4.47 -5.87 -14.31
C ILE A 12 -3.67 -4.57 -14.22
N ASN A 13 -4.32 -3.47 -14.60
CA ASN A 13 -3.84 -2.12 -14.30
C ASN A 13 -5.00 -1.27 -13.79
N ILE A 14 -5.08 -1.12 -12.48
CA ILE A 14 -6.18 -0.46 -11.80
C ILE A 14 -5.64 0.79 -11.11
N LYS A 15 -6.22 1.94 -11.45
CA LYS A 15 -5.89 3.24 -10.86
C LYS A 15 -7.17 3.90 -10.35
N LEU A 16 -7.24 4.05 -9.04
CA LEU A 16 -8.38 4.59 -8.32
C LEU A 16 -7.94 5.83 -7.55
N ASN A 17 -8.87 6.76 -7.34
CA ASN A 17 -8.65 7.96 -6.55
C ASN A 17 -9.39 7.87 -5.22
N LYS A 18 -10.73 7.82 -5.25
CA LYS A 18 -11.56 7.75 -4.03
C LYS A 18 -12.23 6.38 -3.82
N THR A 19 -12.01 5.46 -4.75
CA THR A 19 -12.67 4.15 -4.74
C THR A 19 -11.79 3.11 -4.04
N SER A 20 -12.37 2.40 -3.08
CA SER A 20 -11.80 1.17 -2.53
C SER A 20 -11.98 0.03 -3.51
N ILE A 21 -11.13 -0.99 -3.44
CA ILE A 21 -11.22 -2.18 -4.28
C ILE A 21 -11.23 -3.45 -3.44
N GLU A 22 -12.13 -4.36 -3.79
CA GLU A 22 -12.20 -5.71 -3.27
C GLU A 22 -11.97 -6.70 -4.40
N ILE A 23 -11.04 -7.65 -4.20
CA ILE A 23 -10.81 -8.75 -5.13
C ILE A 23 -11.20 -10.06 -4.48
N GLU A 24 -12.15 -10.74 -5.12
CA GLU A 24 -12.73 -11.99 -4.63
C GLU A 24 -12.50 -13.11 -5.63
N GLU A 25 -11.84 -14.18 -5.20
CA GLU A 25 -11.76 -15.42 -5.96
C GLU A 25 -13.00 -16.30 -5.71
N GLU A 26 -13.71 -16.67 -6.77
CA GLU A 26 -14.98 -17.40 -6.72
C GLU A 26 -15.01 -18.60 -7.69
N GLU A 27 -15.87 -19.57 -7.41
CA GLU A 27 -16.20 -20.65 -8.36
C GLU A 27 -17.07 -20.07 -9.50
N ARG A 28 -16.43 -19.59 -10.56
CA ARG A 28 -17.07 -18.94 -11.71
C ARG A 28 -16.22 -19.11 -12.98
N GLU A 29 -16.87 -19.01 -14.14
CA GLU A 29 -16.19 -19.12 -15.45
C GLU A 29 -15.77 -17.75 -16.01
N ASP A 30 -16.45 -16.68 -15.61
CA ASP A 30 -16.24 -15.32 -16.07
C ASP A 30 -15.57 -14.46 -15.00
N MET A 31 -14.94 -13.36 -15.41
CA MET A 31 -14.56 -12.27 -14.52
C MET A 31 -15.70 -11.26 -14.44
N LYS A 32 -16.07 -10.81 -13.23
CA LYS A 32 -17.10 -9.79 -13.03
C LYS A 32 -16.56 -8.57 -12.30
N ILE A 33 -16.91 -7.40 -12.82
CA ILE A 33 -16.71 -6.10 -12.18
C ILE A 33 -18.06 -5.60 -11.68
N ASP A 34 -18.13 -5.26 -10.41
CA ASP A 34 -19.29 -4.66 -9.76
C ASP A 34 -18.92 -3.40 -9.00
N PHE A 35 -19.92 -2.59 -8.67
CA PHE A 35 -19.76 -1.41 -7.83
C PHE A 35 -20.86 -1.44 -6.77
N LYS A 36 -20.50 -1.56 -5.48
CA LYS A 36 -21.49 -1.78 -4.40
C LYS A 36 -22.48 -0.63 -4.28
N GLU A 37 -22.02 0.61 -4.42
CA GLU A 37 -22.80 1.83 -4.17
C GLU A 37 -23.29 2.51 -5.47
N LEU A 38 -22.84 2.06 -6.63
CA LEU A 38 -23.11 2.74 -7.90
C LEU A 38 -24.06 1.98 -8.81
N ARG A 39 -24.99 2.72 -9.41
CA ARG A 39 -25.80 2.21 -10.53
C ARG A 39 -24.92 2.10 -11.78
N LYS A 40 -25.23 1.12 -12.65
CA LYS A 40 -24.49 0.83 -13.89
C LYS A 40 -24.25 2.04 -14.80
N LYS A 41 -25.21 2.97 -14.88
CA LYS A 41 -25.05 4.20 -15.68
C LYS A 41 -23.97 5.11 -15.09
N THR A 42 -24.04 5.33 -13.78
CA THR A 42 -23.09 6.16 -13.03
C THR A 42 -21.67 5.59 -13.10
N SER A 43 -21.49 4.27 -12.98
CA SER A 43 -20.16 3.66 -13.10
C SER A 43 -19.51 3.90 -14.47
N GLY A 44 -20.27 3.97 -15.57
CA GLY A 44 -19.70 4.28 -16.89
C GLY A 44 -19.28 5.75 -17.05
N GLU A 45 -19.86 6.65 -16.27
CA GLU A 45 -19.50 8.05 -16.24
C GLU A 45 -18.24 8.29 -15.39
N LEU A 46 -18.04 7.51 -14.32
CA LEU A 46 -16.93 7.66 -13.37
C LEU A 46 -15.67 6.86 -13.70
N PHE A 47 -15.77 5.78 -14.48
CA PHE A 47 -14.65 4.88 -14.74
C PHE A 47 -14.44 4.64 -16.24
N ASP A 48 -13.18 4.66 -16.67
CA ASP A 48 -12.75 4.10 -17.93
C ASP A 48 -12.36 2.64 -17.71
N ILE A 49 -13.15 1.71 -18.24
CA ILE A 49 -12.94 0.27 -18.14
C ILE A 49 -12.68 -0.27 -19.53
N SER A 50 -11.58 -0.98 -19.70
CA SER A 50 -11.20 -1.61 -20.96
C SER A 50 -10.68 -3.02 -20.69
N PHE A 51 -11.12 -3.98 -21.51
CA PHE A 51 -10.72 -5.36 -21.42
C PHE A 51 -10.42 -5.91 -22.82
N TRP A 52 -9.22 -6.46 -23.00
CA TRP A 52 -8.77 -7.09 -24.24
C TRP A 52 -7.66 -8.10 -23.94
N GLU A 53 -7.65 -9.25 -24.62
CA GLU A 53 -6.56 -10.26 -24.49
C GLU A 53 -6.19 -10.60 -23.02
N ASP A 54 -7.19 -10.83 -22.17
CA ASP A 54 -7.01 -11.07 -20.73
C ASP A 54 -6.26 -9.95 -19.97
N LYS A 55 -6.34 -8.72 -20.49
CA LYS A 55 -5.83 -7.51 -19.87
C LYS A 55 -6.98 -6.60 -19.47
N LEU A 56 -7.08 -6.33 -18.17
CA LEU A 56 -8.05 -5.41 -17.59
C LEU A 56 -7.38 -4.10 -17.21
N VAL A 57 -7.87 -3.00 -17.76
CA VAL A 57 -7.48 -1.65 -17.36
C VAL A 57 -8.69 -0.92 -16.80
N ILE A 58 -8.56 -0.42 -15.58
CA ILE A 58 -9.57 0.41 -14.91
C ILE A 58 -8.91 1.70 -14.46
N LYS A 59 -9.48 2.83 -14.88
CA LYS A 59 -9.07 4.15 -14.42
C LYS A 59 -10.27 4.91 -13.91
N GLU A 60 -10.25 5.29 -12.65
CA GLU A 60 -11.19 6.27 -12.10
C GLU A 60 -10.92 7.64 -12.73
N LYS A 61 -11.97 8.26 -13.24
CA LYS A 61 -11.91 9.62 -13.77
C LYS A 61 -11.87 10.61 -12.63
N ASP A 62 -11.47 11.83 -12.93
CA ASP A 62 -11.60 12.91 -11.97
C ASP A 62 -13.09 13.26 -11.81
N TRP A 63 -13.61 13.21 -10.59
CA TRP A 63 -15.03 13.48 -10.33
C TRP A 63 -15.32 14.98 -10.31
N SER A 64 -14.30 15.83 -10.09
CA SER A 64 -14.45 17.28 -10.03
C SER A 64 -14.85 17.91 -11.37
N ILE A 65 -14.56 17.24 -12.48
CA ILE A 65 -14.88 17.67 -13.84
C ILE A 65 -16.25 17.17 -14.33
N LEU A 66 -17.04 16.53 -13.47
CA LEU A 66 -18.36 16.03 -13.83
C LEU A 66 -19.40 17.18 -13.92
N PRO A 67 -20.43 17.04 -14.76
CA PRO A 67 -21.45 18.08 -14.94
C PRO A 67 -22.11 18.46 -13.62
N MET A 68 -22.46 19.74 -13.46
CA MET A 68 -23.07 20.30 -12.23
C MET A 68 -24.32 19.55 -11.72
N ALA A 69 -25.06 18.86 -12.59
CA ALA A 69 -26.16 17.99 -12.19
C ALA A 69 -25.72 16.79 -11.32
N MET A 70 -24.44 16.40 -11.41
CA MET A 70 -23.77 15.39 -10.61
C MET A 70 -22.99 15.98 -9.43
N SER A 71 -22.85 17.31 -9.29
CA SER A 71 -22.21 17.93 -8.12
C SER A 71 -22.98 17.74 -6.81
N PHE A 72 -24.20 17.19 -6.86
CA PHE A 72 -24.93 16.71 -5.67
C PHE A 72 -24.43 15.34 -5.18
N PHE A 73 -23.61 14.64 -5.97
CA PHE A 73 -22.87 13.45 -5.54
C PHE A 73 -21.66 13.94 -4.73
N ASN A 74 -21.87 13.91 -3.42
CA ASN A 74 -21.07 14.52 -2.36
C ASN A 74 -19.57 14.14 -2.42
N ASP A 75 -18.72 14.97 -1.81
CA ASP A 75 -17.31 14.63 -1.52
C ASP A 75 -17.15 13.39 -0.62
N GLU A 76 -18.27 12.90 -0.04
CA GLU A 76 -18.39 11.76 0.88
C GLU A 76 -18.80 10.43 0.21
N LEU A 77 -18.87 10.36 -1.13
CA LEU A 77 -19.19 9.11 -1.79
C LEU A 77 -18.03 8.13 -1.72
N GLU A 78 -18.05 7.30 -0.68
CA GLU A 78 -17.29 6.07 -0.60
C GLU A 78 -17.91 5.05 -1.56
N THR A 79 -17.11 4.53 -2.48
CA THR A 79 -17.53 3.45 -3.37
C THR A 79 -16.50 2.34 -3.35
N THR A 80 -16.98 1.11 -3.45
CA THR A 80 -16.14 -0.09 -3.58
C THR A 80 -16.32 -0.72 -4.96
N LEU A 81 -15.22 -0.84 -5.69
CA LEU A 81 -15.13 -1.66 -6.89
C LEU A 81 -14.89 -3.11 -6.48
N VAL A 82 -15.78 -4.01 -6.87
CA VAL A 82 -15.63 -5.44 -6.58
C VAL A 82 -15.22 -6.17 -7.86
N LEU A 83 -14.02 -6.74 -7.86
CA LEU A 83 -13.51 -7.59 -8.94
C LEU A 83 -13.59 -9.05 -8.52
N LYS A 84 -14.60 -9.74 -9.03
CA LYS A 84 -14.77 -11.19 -8.86
C LYS A 84 -14.05 -11.91 -9.98
N ILE A 85 -13.14 -12.81 -9.62
CA ILE A 85 -12.33 -13.57 -10.57
C ILE A 85 -12.58 -15.08 -10.45
N PRO A 86 -12.47 -15.83 -11.56
CA PRO A 86 -12.44 -17.29 -11.51
C PRO A 86 -11.33 -17.81 -10.61
N LYS A 87 -11.59 -18.94 -9.95
CA LYS A 87 -10.54 -19.66 -9.21
C LYS A 87 -9.40 -20.14 -10.08
N ASN A 88 -8.23 -20.28 -9.45
CA ASN A 88 -7.00 -20.86 -10.03
C ASN A 88 -6.41 -20.06 -11.19
N ILE A 89 -6.74 -18.77 -11.31
CA ILE A 89 -6.08 -17.89 -12.27
C ILE A 89 -4.84 -17.25 -11.64
N SER A 90 -3.82 -17.00 -12.46
CA SER A 90 -2.68 -16.19 -12.04
C SER A 90 -2.94 -14.75 -12.44
N VAL A 91 -2.86 -13.83 -11.48
CA VAL A 91 -3.00 -12.41 -11.74
C VAL A 91 -1.62 -11.77 -11.71
N GLU A 92 -1.35 -10.90 -12.68
CA GLU A 92 -0.16 -10.06 -12.68
C GLU A 92 -0.59 -8.62 -12.87
N GLY A 93 -0.02 -7.68 -12.11
CA GLY A 93 -0.27 -6.28 -12.42
C GLY A 93 -0.19 -5.31 -11.26
N ASN A 94 -0.81 -4.14 -11.46
CA ASN A 94 -0.71 -3.01 -10.55
C ASN A 94 -2.09 -2.54 -10.11
N ILE A 95 -2.26 -2.39 -8.81
CA ILE A 95 -3.41 -1.75 -8.18
C ILE A 95 -2.90 -0.54 -7.42
N VAL A 96 -3.41 0.64 -7.76
CA VAL A 96 -3.04 1.90 -7.14
C VAL A 96 -4.29 2.65 -6.73
N THR A 97 -4.40 2.97 -5.46
CA THR A 97 -5.43 3.85 -4.91
C THR A 97 -4.76 5.09 -4.29
N VAL A 98 -5.51 6.18 -4.14
CA VAL A 98 -5.07 7.37 -3.38
C VAL A 98 -5.80 7.46 -2.05
N ASN A 99 -7.12 7.37 -2.05
CA ASN A 99 -8.00 7.50 -0.88
C ASN A 99 -8.98 6.32 -0.88
N GLY A 100 -8.44 5.11 -0.80
CA GLY A 100 -9.24 3.90 -0.89
C GLY A 100 -8.46 2.68 -0.42
N ASP A 101 -9.19 1.74 0.14
CA ASP A 101 -8.64 0.50 0.67
C ASP A 101 -8.44 -0.53 -0.44
N ILE A 102 -7.53 -1.47 -0.20
CA ILE A 102 -7.32 -2.63 -1.05
C ILE A 102 -7.59 -3.88 -0.20
N ASP A 103 -8.70 -4.56 -0.48
CA ASP A 103 -9.05 -5.85 0.13
C ASP A 103 -8.91 -6.99 -0.91
N ILE A 104 -8.21 -8.05 -0.54
CA ILE A 104 -7.97 -9.21 -1.38
C ILE A 104 -8.20 -10.46 -0.54
N ASN A 105 -9.19 -11.29 -0.89
CA ASN A 105 -9.50 -12.47 -0.07
C ASN A 105 -8.42 -13.56 -0.19
N ALA A 106 -8.13 -14.02 -1.40
CA ALA A 106 -7.30 -15.17 -1.72
C ALA A 106 -6.96 -15.10 -3.21
N ILE A 107 -5.68 -15.00 -3.56
CA ILE A 107 -5.30 -14.95 -4.98
C ILE A 107 -3.84 -15.36 -5.19
N LYS A 108 -3.55 -15.83 -6.40
CA LYS A 108 -2.18 -15.86 -6.91
C LYS A 108 -1.88 -14.54 -7.64
N LEU A 109 -1.11 -13.65 -7.02
CA LEU A 109 -0.84 -12.30 -7.54
C LEU A 109 0.65 -11.98 -7.54
N ASP A 110 1.17 -11.64 -8.70
CA ASP A 110 2.47 -10.99 -8.86
C ASP A 110 2.28 -9.52 -9.25
N GLY A 111 3.16 -8.63 -8.77
CA GLY A 111 3.14 -7.23 -9.16
C GLY A 111 3.11 -6.25 -7.98
N LYS A 112 2.22 -5.26 -8.02
CA LYS A 112 2.24 -4.11 -7.09
C LYS A 112 0.87 -3.72 -6.55
N LEU A 113 0.79 -3.58 -5.23
CA LEU A 113 -0.28 -2.90 -4.51
C LEU A 113 0.25 -1.57 -3.98
N LYS A 114 -0.51 -0.50 -4.16
CA LYS A 114 -0.19 0.81 -3.62
C LYS A 114 -1.44 1.52 -3.14
N THR A 115 -1.41 2.03 -1.92
CA THR A 115 -2.36 3.02 -1.42
C THR A 115 -1.60 4.19 -0.80
N VAL A 116 -2.23 5.37 -0.80
CA VAL A 116 -1.70 6.56 -0.14
C VAL A 116 -2.38 6.74 1.20
N ASN A 117 -3.70 6.81 1.20
CA ASN A 117 -4.57 6.96 2.36
C ASN A 117 -5.60 5.82 2.31
N GLY A 118 -5.31 4.74 3.04
CA GLY A 118 -6.14 3.56 3.06
C GLY A 118 -5.35 2.34 3.52
N ASP A 119 -6.08 1.31 3.90
CA ASP A 119 -5.52 0.07 4.40
C ASP A 119 -5.35 -0.95 3.27
N ILE A 120 -4.40 -1.87 3.46
CA ILE A 120 -4.24 -3.03 2.58
C ILE A 120 -4.49 -4.28 3.42
N GLN A 121 -5.58 -4.98 3.13
CA GLN A 121 -5.95 -6.24 3.76
C GLN A 121 -5.85 -7.38 2.74
N ILE A 122 -5.14 -8.43 3.12
CA ILE A 122 -4.93 -9.61 2.28
C ILE A 122 -5.17 -10.85 3.12
N GLY A 123 -6.18 -11.65 2.80
CA GLY A 123 -6.44 -12.92 3.46
C GLY A 123 -5.36 -13.95 3.12
N TYR A 124 -5.30 -14.39 1.86
CA TYR A 124 -4.26 -15.30 1.39
C TYR A 124 -3.62 -14.82 0.09
N ILE A 125 -2.30 -14.87 0.05
CA ILE A 125 -1.56 -14.56 -1.16
C ILE A 125 -0.50 -15.61 -1.48
N GLN A 126 -0.50 -16.05 -2.74
CA GLN A 126 0.59 -16.81 -3.34
C GLN A 126 1.26 -15.95 -4.41
N CYS A 127 2.57 -15.75 -4.32
CA CYS A 127 3.30 -14.90 -5.26
C CYS A 127 4.73 -15.39 -5.49
N ASN A 128 5.28 -15.07 -6.65
CA ASN A 128 6.74 -15.08 -6.83
C ASN A 128 7.33 -13.81 -6.22
N THR A 129 6.73 -12.65 -6.46
CA THR A 129 7.08 -11.39 -5.79
C THR A 129 5.89 -10.44 -5.80
N LEU A 130 5.49 -10.00 -4.60
CA LEU A 130 4.51 -8.94 -4.43
C LEU A 130 5.17 -7.70 -3.82
N LYS A 131 4.97 -6.55 -4.48
CA LYS A 131 5.37 -5.25 -3.96
C LYS A 131 4.19 -4.55 -3.31
N ILE A 132 4.37 -4.03 -2.11
CA ILE A 132 3.32 -3.33 -1.35
C ILE A 132 3.84 -1.98 -0.89
N ASP A 133 3.27 -0.89 -1.38
CA ASP A 133 3.63 0.46 -0.94
C ASP A 133 2.41 1.12 -0.23
N CYS A 134 2.49 1.38 1.07
CA CYS A 134 1.45 2.06 1.84
C CYS A 134 2.03 3.32 2.53
N ILE A 135 1.42 4.50 2.35
CA ILE A 135 1.89 5.74 3.00
C ILE A 135 1.20 5.94 4.35
N SER A 136 -0.13 5.97 4.34
CA SER A 136 -0.98 6.26 5.50
C SER A 136 -2.07 5.21 5.57
N GLY A 137 -1.84 4.21 6.42
CA GLY A 137 -2.72 3.08 6.62
C GLY A 137 -1.94 1.86 7.10
N ASP A 138 -2.67 0.86 7.56
CA ASP A 138 -2.12 -0.41 7.98
C ASP A 138 -2.06 -1.40 6.80
N THR A 139 -1.04 -2.24 6.79
CA THR A 139 -0.97 -3.40 5.90
C THR A 139 -1.07 -4.66 6.74
N ARG A 140 -2.08 -5.49 6.45
CA ARG A 140 -2.32 -6.77 7.11
C ARG A 140 -2.38 -7.89 6.07
N ILE A 141 -1.53 -8.89 6.25
CA ILE A 141 -1.51 -10.12 5.45
C ILE A 141 -1.73 -11.30 6.39
N GLU A 142 -2.88 -11.97 6.29
CA GLU A 142 -3.18 -13.10 7.18
C GLU A 142 -2.31 -14.32 6.82
N LYS A 143 -2.17 -14.62 5.51
CA LYS A 143 -1.33 -15.71 5.03
C LYS A 143 -0.60 -15.35 3.73
N VAL A 144 0.70 -15.63 3.68
CA VAL A 144 1.54 -15.43 2.48
C VAL A 144 2.40 -16.65 2.18
N ASN A 145 2.54 -16.98 0.90
CA ASN A 145 3.58 -17.86 0.38
C ASN A 145 4.29 -17.16 -0.79
N GLY A 146 5.54 -16.72 -0.58
CA GLY A 146 6.28 -16.01 -1.62
C GLY A 146 7.30 -15.00 -1.10
N PHE A 147 7.64 -14.03 -1.96
CA PHE A 147 8.49 -12.90 -1.63
C PHE A 147 7.69 -11.61 -1.49
N ILE A 148 7.91 -10.87 -0.41
CA ILE A 148 7.27 -9.56 -0.20
C ILE A 148 8.33 -8.46 -0.19
N LYS A 149 8.09 -7.42 -0.99
CA LYS A 149 8.84 -6.15 -0.96
C LYS A 149 7.90 -5.04 -0.53
N SER A 150 8.06 -4.53 0.67
CA SER A 150 7.14 -3.54 1.24
C SER A 150 7.82 -2.20 1.53
N LYS A 151 7.03 -1.13 1.42
CA LYS A 151 7.37 0.20 1.85
C LYS A 151 6.23 0.78 2.66
N GLY A 152 6.53 1.23 3.88
CA GLY A 152 5.61 1.90 4.78
C GLY A 152 6.13 3.28 5.15
N VAL A 153 5.26 4.28 5.22
CA VAL A 153 5.62 5.55 5.85
C VAL A 153 5.06 5.60 7.27
N SER A 154 3.75 5.50 7.40
CA SER A 154 3.04 5.42 8.67
C SER A 154 2.10 4.22 8.68
N GLY A 155 1.66 3.80 9.87
CA GLY A 155 0.85 2.60 10.05
C GLY A 155 1.66 1.33 10.22
N ARG A 156 0.99 0.26 10.66
CA ARG A 156 1.55 -1.04 10.99
C ARG A 156 1.71 -1.89 9.75
N PHE A 157 2.80 -2.67 9.68
CA PHE A 157 2.93 -3.77 8.73
C PHE A 157 2.86 -5.11 9.47
N LEU A 158 1.87 -5.94 9.16
CA LEU A 158 1.60 -7.21 9.84
C LEU A 158 1.51 -8.38 8.85
N ILE A 159 2.32 -9.41 9.09
CA ILE A 159 2.16 -10.75 8.52
C ILE A 159 1.82 -11.72 9.65
N GLU A 160 0.67 -12.36 9.59
CA GLU A 160 0.22 -13.29 10.64
C GLU A 160 0.71 -14.72 10.44
N LYS A 161 0.79 -15.20 9.19
CA LYS A 161 1.27 -16.54 8.84
C LYS A 161 2.03 -16.53 7.52
N GLY A 162 3.35 -16.38 7.58
CA GLY A 162 4.20 -16.39 6.39
C GLY A 162 4.89 -17.73 6.13
N HIS A 163 4.92 -18.16 4.87
CA HIS A 163 5.98 -18.99 4.31
C HIS A 163 6.81 -18.10 3.39
N LEU A 164 7.83 -17.46 3.95
CA LEU A 164 8.58 -16.42 3.28
C LEU A 164 9.83 -16.99 2.61
N LYS A 165 9.90 -16.77 1.29
CA LYS A 165 11.09 -17.07 0.48
C LYS A 165 12.09 -15.92 0.45
N GLY A 166 11.61 -14.73 0.78
CA GLY A 166 12.41 -13.54 1.02
C GLY A 166 11.53 -12.37 1.43
N PHE A 167 12.12 -11.37 2.08
CA PHE A 167 11.39 -10.23 2.60
C PHE A 167 12.26 -8.98 2.57
N SER A 168 11.73 -7.89 2.01
CA SER A 168 12.36 -6.57 2.11
C SER A 168 11.33 -5.56 2.60
N HIS A 169 11.65 -4.80 3.65
CA HIS A 169 10.80 -3.74 4.15
C HIS A 169 11.60 -2.45 4.37
N LYS A 170 11.01 -1.32 3.96
CA LYS A 170 11.48 0.03 4.27
C LYS A 170 10.37 0.80 4.96
N GLY A 171 10.56 1.14 6.23
CA GLY A 171 9.59 1.83 7.10
C GLY A 171 10.11 3.17 7.62
N VAL A 172 9.20 4.10 7.95
CA VAL A 172 9.55 5.36 8.62
C VAL A 172 9.05 5.39 10.08
N SER A 173 7.75 5.32 10.32
CA SER A 173 7.16 5.44 11.67
C SER A 173 6.06 4.40 11.94
N GLY A 174 6.34 3.15 11.58
CA GLY A 174 5.40 2.04 11.66
C GLY A 174 6.02 0.83 12.35
N ASP A 175 5.23 0.17 13.18
CA ASP A 175 5.64 -1.11 13.77
C ASP A 175 5.53 -2.23 12.74
N ILE A 176 6.48 -3.17 12.81
CA ILE A 176 6.56 -4.32 11.90
C ILE A 176 6.38 -5.59 12.73
N TYR A 177 5.38 -6.40 12.38
CA TYR A 177 5.09 -7.67 13.03
C TYR A 177 5.11 -8.78 11.97
N ILE A 178 5.98 -9.76 12.13
CA ILE A 178 6.10 -10.88 11.18
C ILE A 178 6.11 -12.19 11.95
N ASN A 179 5.11 -13.02 11.70
CA ASN A 179 5.05 -14.40 12.16
C ASN A 179 5.20 -15.32 10.94
N ALA A 180 6.33 -16.02 10.81
CA ALA A 180 6.62 -16.78 9.61
C ALA A 180 7.58 -17.97 9.79
N ASP A 181 7.43 -18.93 8.90
CA ASP A 181 8.44 -19.87 8.46
C ASP A 181 9.32 -19.21 7.38
N PHE A 182 10.64 -19.36 7.51
CA PHE A 182 11.61 -18.79 6.58
C PHE A 182 12.29 -19.88 5.78
N GLU A 183 11.90 -20.03 4.50
CA GLU A 183 12.55 -20.92 3.54
C GLU A 183 13.28 -20.05 2.50
N LEU A 184 14.35 -19.42 2.96
CA LEU A 184 14.93 -18.27 2.27
C LEU A 184 15.68 -18.66 1.00
N GLU A 185 15.25 -18.11 -0.11
CA GLU A 185 15.95 -18.13 -1.40
C GLU A 185 16.83 -16.87 -1.54
N ASP A 186 16.51 -15.77 -0.86
CA ASP A 186 17.26 -14.51 -0.78
C ASP A 186 17.33 -13.98 0.67
N ASP A 187 18.26 -13.06 0.93
CA ASP A 187 18.41 -12.43 2.24
C ASP A 187 17.20 -11.55 2.60
N ILE A 188 16.89 -11.46 3.89
CA ILE A 188 15.89 -10.54 4.40
C ILE A 188 16.53 -9.19 4.72
N GLN A 189 15.86 -8.11 4.34
CA GLN A 189 16.28 -6.74 4.66
C GLN A 189 15.15 -5.95 5.29
N ILE A 190 15.31 -5.52 6.54
CA ILE A 190 14.36 -4.65 7.23
C ILE A 190 15.09 -3.35 7.58
N ASN A 191 14.59 -2.25 7.05
CA ASN A 191 15.09 -0.92 7.30
C ASN A 191 13.96 -0.09 7.92
N SER A 192 14.10 0.32 9.17
CA SER A 192 13.13 1.19 9.84
C SER A 192 13.82 2.40 10.46
N VAL A 193 13.14 3.54 10.50
CA VAL A 193 13.63 4.72 11.21
C VAL A 193 13.18 4.66 12.66
N SER A 194 11.87 4.46 12.85
CA SER A 194 11.18 4.39 14.13
C SER A 194 10.00 3.42 14.04
N GLY A 195 9.47 3.01 15.20
CA GLY A 195 8.52 1.90 15.30
C GLY A 195 9.26 0.59 15.53
N ASP A 196 8.64 -0.31 16.29
CA ASP A 196 9.28 -1.51 16.79
C ASP A 196 9.19 -2.66 15.79
N ILE A 197 10.17 -3.56 15.87
CA ILE A 197 10.27 -4.71 14.96
C ILE A 197 10.10 -5.99 15.78
N TYR A 198 9.04 -6.72 15.51
CA TYR A 198 8.70 -7.99 16.13
C TYR A 198 8.77 -9.11 15.09
N LEU A 199 9.73 -10.01 15.26
CA LEU A 199 9.88 -11.19 14.40
C LEU A 199 9.65 -12.45 15.23
N ASN A 200 8.70 -13.28 14.81
CA ASN A 200 8.47 -14.59 15.38
C ASN A 200 8.78 -15.66 14.33
N VAL A 201 9.92 -16.31 14.51
CA VAL A 201 10.49 -17.29 13.59
C VAL A 201 10.02 -18.70 13.97
N HIS A 202 9.10 -19.28 13.19
CA HIS A 202 8.59 -20.62 13.46
C HIS A 202 9.60 -21.69 13.01
N SER A 203 10.14 -21.54 11.81
CA SER A 203 11.23 -22.34 11.26
C SER A 203 12.18 -21.48 10.43
N TYR A 204 13.41 -21.97 10.29
CA TYR A 204 14.45 -21.29 9.52
C TYR A 204 15.24 -22.32 8.71
N HIS A 205 15.21 -22.17 7.39
CA HIS A 205 15.88 -23.05 6.44
C HIS A 205 16.80 -22.24 5.52
N ASN A 206 17.79 -22.95 4.97
CA ASN A 206 18.83 -22.42 4.08
C ASN A 206 19.84 -21.49 4.78
N ASP A 207 20.86 -21.08 4.03
CA ASP A 207 22.05 -20.41 4.57
C ASP A 207 22.01 -18.87 4.44
N ARG A 208 20.82 -18.30 4.22
CA ARG A 208 20.62 -16.85 4.04
C ARG A 208 20.73 -16.09 5.35
N HIS A 209 20.63 -14.77 5.27
CA HIS A 209 20.79 -13.88 6.40
C HIS A 209 19.60 -12.92 6.54
N ILE A 210 19.32 -12.51 7.78
CA ILE A 210 18.36 -11.44 8.09
C ILE A 210 19.15 -10.21 8.53
N TYR A 211 19.02 -9.12 7.79
CA TYR A 211 19.62 -7.83 8.11
C TYR A 211 18.54 -6.86 8.58
N ILE A 212 18.68 -6.37 9.81
CA ILE A 212 17.82 -5.36 10.39
C ILE A 212 18.65 -4.12 10.67
N THR A 213 18.29 -3.02 10.02
CA THR A 213 18.89 -1.71 10.27
C THR A 213 17.81 -0.79 10.81
N SER A 214 18.02 -0.30 12.03
CA SER A 214 17.14 0.66 12.66
C SER A 214 17.90 1.88 13.18
N LEU A 215 17.21 3.01 13.32
CA LEU A 215 17.74 4.17 14.03
C LEU A 215 17.31 4.14 15.50
N SER A 216 16.00 4.14 15.76
CA SER A 216 15.45 4.19 17.12
C SER A 216 14.50 3.04 17.47
N SER A 217 14.27 2.09 16.56
CA SER A 217 13.44 0.91 16.81
C SER A 217 14.06 -0.02 17.84
N ASP A 218 13.22 -0.57 18.72
CA ASP A 218 13.54 -1.80 19.41
C ASP A 218 13.19 -3.01 18.55
N THR A 219 13.92 -4.10 18.78
CA THR A 219 13.82 -5.31 17.96
C THR A 219 13.71 -6.52 18.87
N ASP A 220 12.58 -7.19 18.82
CA ASP A 220 12.29 -8.44 19.52
C ASP A 220 12.20 -9.58 18.50
N ILE A 221 13.04 -10.60 18.67
CA ILE A 221 13.07 -11.76 17.79
C ILE A 221 12.90 -13.01 18.64
N LYS A 222 11.85 -13.76 18.37
CA LYS A 222 11.46 -14.98 19.07
C LYS A 222 11.47 -16.18 18.12
N GLY A 223 11.47 -17.37 18.70
CA GLY A 223 11.40 -18.63 17.97
C GLY A 223 12.77 -19.27 17.68
N THR A 224 12.82 -20.11 16.65
CA THR A 224 13.98 -20.99 16.39
C THR A 224 14.74 -20.52 15.16
N PHE A 225 15.90 -19.90 15.37
CA PHE A 225 16.75 -19.39 14.29
C PHE A 225 18.23 -19.47 14.65
N PRO A 226 19.12 -19.62 13.65
CA PRO A 226 20.56 -19.52 13.84
C PRO A 226 20.96 -18.06 14.14
N LYS A 227 21.47 -17.81 15.35
CA LYS A 227 21.79 -16.45 15.82
C LYS A 227 22.84 -15.73 14.96
N ASP A 228 23.78 -16.47 14.38
CA ASP A 228 24.81 -15.98 13.47
C ASP A 228 24.25 -15.49 12.12
N LYS A 229 23.01 -15.85 11.79
CA LYS A 229 22.33 -15.38 10.58
C LYS A 229 21.58 -14.07 10.75
N ILE A 230 21.44 -13.58 11.98
CA ILE A 230 20.72 -12.36 12.30
C ILE A 230 21.70 -11.22 12.56
N HIS A 231 21.59 -10.16 11.77
CA HIS A 231 22.45 -8.99 11.85
C HIS A 231 21.62 -7.75 12.17
N ILE A 232 21.70 -7.28 13.42
CA ILE A 232 21.01 -6.06 13.86
C ILE A 232 22.02 -4.92 13.95
N LYS A 233 21.74 -3.81 13.28
CA LYS A 233 22.55 -2.59 13.32
C LYS A 233 21.70 -1.39 13.70
N LYS A 234 21.96 -0.82 14.89
CA LYS A 234 21.46 0.50 15.27
C LYS A 234 22.39 1.59 14.69
N LYS A 235 22.13 2.04 13.47
CA LYS A 235 22.91 3.10 12.79
C LYS A 235 22.00 3.89 11.84
N MET A 236 22.25 5.19 11.69
CA MET A 236 21.69 5.97 10.59
C MET A 236 21.93 5.23 9.27
N PRO A 237 20.89 4.95 8.46
CA PRO A 237 21.11 4.62 7.06
C PRO A 237 21.83 5.83 6.45
N THR A 238 22.99 5.62 5.84
CA THR A 238 23.74 6.74 5.23
C THR A 238 22.84 7.51 4.27
N ILE A 239 23.00 8.84 4.18
CA ILE A 239 22.17 9.78 3.40
C ILE A 239 21.98 9.38 1.92
N LYS A 240 22.90 8.56 1.35
CA LYS A 240 22.77 7.98 0.00
C LYS A 240 21.89 6.72 -0.07
N SER A 241 21.67 6.05 1.06
CA SER A 241 20.92 4.79 1.23
C SER A 241 19.55 4.95 1.89
N PHE A 242 19.26 6.12 2.45
CA PHE A 242 17.93 6.42 2.99
C PHE A 242 16.93 6.52 1.84
N PRO A 243 15.78 5.83 1.87
CA PRO A 243 14.91 5.71 0.71
C PRO A 243 14.05 6.95 0.52
N PHE A 244 14.40 8.12 1.06
CA PHE A 244 13.58 9.33 0.86
C PHE A 244 13.43 9.65 -0.63
N LYS A 245 14.46 9.38 -1.45
CA LYS A 245 14.36 9.37 -2.91
C LYS A 245 13.50 8.25 -3.47
N ASP A 246 13.44 7.10 -2.81
CA ASP A 246 12.57 5.97 -3.19
C ASP A 246 11.10 6.20 -2.81
N PHE A 247 10.84 7.13 -1.87
CA PHE A 247 9.52 7.61 -1.45
C PHE A 247 9.14 8.90 -2.18
N MET A 248 10.08 9.72 -2.66
CA MET A 248 9.80 10.99 -3.33
C MET A 248 8.94 10.88 -4.59
N PRO A 249 9.14 9.89 -5.49
CA PRO A 249 8.21 9.65 -6.59
C PRO A 249 6.82 9.34 -6.07
N MET A 250 6.74 8.52 -5.02
CA MET A 250 5.47 8.17 -4.38
C MET A 250 4.76 9.41 -3.85
N ILE A 251 5.48 10.25 -3.10
CA ILE A 251 5.04 11.52 -2.53
C ILE A 251 4.70 12.55 -3.62
N LYS A 252 5.50 12.64 -4.69
CA LYS A 252 5.22 13.51 -5.84
C LYS A 252 3.96 13.10 -6.59
N ASP A 253 3.69 11.80 -6.76
CA ASP A 253 2.46 11.31 -7.37
C ASP A 253 1.23 11.70 -6.52
N VAL A 254 1.36 11.68 -5.19
CA VAL A 254 0.33 12.21 -4.28
C VAL A 254 0.15 13.70 -4.56
N PHE A 255 1.21 14.49 -4.44
CA PHE A 255 1.11 15.95 -4.56
C PHE A 255 0.75 16.45 -5.95
N SER A 256 1.10 15.74 -7.04
CA SER A 256 0.68 16.10 -8.39
C SER A 256 -0.79 15.77 -8.64
N GLY A 257 -1.34 14.74 -7.98
CA GLY A 257 -2.78 14.47 -7.93
C GLY A 257 -3.58 15.49 -7.12
N PHE A 258 -2.93 16.15 -6.14
CA PHE A 258 -3.51 17.27 -5.40
C PHE A 258 -3.31 18.65 -6.08
N ASN A 259 -2.30 18.81 -6.95
CA ASN A 259 -1.94 20.12 -7.50
C ASN A 259 -2.84 20.60 -8.66
N THR A 260 -3.79 19.79 -9.14
CA THR A 260 -4.87 20.28 -10.01
C THR A 260 -5.90 21.16 -9.28
N TYR A 261 -5.79 21.30 -7.95
CA TYR A 261 -6.74 22.04 -7.12
C TYR A 261 -6.28 23.43 -6.66
N LYS A 262 -5.08 23.89 -7.04
CA LYS A 262 -4.49 25.13 -6.49
C LYS A 262 -4.37 26.31 -7.45
N ASP A 263 -4.77 26.16 -8.70
CA ASP A 263 -4.56 27.24 -9.68
C ASP A 263 -5.77 28.17 -9.91
N ASP A 264 -6.92 28.00 -9.23
CA ASP A 264 -8.05 28.91 -9.38
C ASP A 264 -8.82 29.17 -8.08
N ILE A 265 -8.23 29.87 -7.09
CA ILE A 265 -9.02 30.65 -6.11
C ILE A 265 -8.24 31.93 -5.73
N ASP A 266 -8.43 32.99 -6.52
CA ASP A 266 -8.44 34.36 -5.98
C ASP A 266 -9.78 34.55 -5.25
N GLY A 267 -9.77 34.42 -3.93
CA GLY A 267 -10.96 34.58 -3.10
C GLY A 267 -10.67 34.41 -1.61
N GLU A 268 -11.01 35.42 -0.83
CA GLU A 268 -10.77 35.55 0.62
C GLU A 268 -11.19 34.34 1.48
N PRO A 269 -10.56 34.15 2.66
CA PRO A 269 -10.76 32.97 3.48
C PRO A 269 -12.01 33.13 4.37
N ASN A 270 -12.93 32.18 4.33
CA ASN A 270 -13.67 31.76 5.53
C ASN A 270 -14.52 30.50 5.29
N ALA A 271 -14.04 29.38 5.86
CA ALA A 271 -14.83 28.40 6.60
C ALA A 271 -13.86 27.33 7.11
N GLU A 272 -13.57 27.35 8.41
CA GLU A 272 -12.87 26.25 9.09
C GLU A 272 -13.73 24.97 8.99
N LYS A 273 -13.47 24.13 7.98
CA LYS A 273 -13.87 22.72 8.04
C LYS A 273 -12.95 22.06 9.07
N GLN A 274 -13.51 21.62 10.19
CA GLN A 274 -12.78 20.86 11.19
C GLN A 274 -12.46 19.47 10.62
N GLU A 275 -11.26 19.31 10.07
CA GLU A 275 -10.71 17.99 9.74
C GLU A 275 -10.65 17.12 11.01
N PRO A 276 -11.07 15.84 10.94
CA PRO A 276 -10.97 14.94 12.08
C PRO A 276 -9.51 14.82 12.52
N LYS A 277 -9.28 14.82 13.85
CA LYS A 277 -7.93 14.93 14.43
C LYS A 277 -6.96 13.88 13.89
N SER A 278 -7.41 12.67 13.55
CA SER A 278 -6.55 11.62 12.97
C SER A 278 -6.04 11.94 11.57
N GLU A 279 -6.90 12.45 10.68
CA GLU A 279 -6.52 12.85 9.32
C GLU A 279 -5.57 14.05 9.32
N LYS A 280 -5.79 15.00 10.25
CA LYS A 280 -4.92 16.17 10.40
C LYS A 280 -3.48 15.78 10.76
N HIS A 281 -3.31 14.89 11.74
CA HIS A 281 -1.97 14.44 12.14
C HIS A 281 -1.29 13.63 11.03
N GLN A 282 -2.04 12.84 10.25
CA GLN A 282 -1.52 12.08 9.11
C GLN A 282 -1.05 13.01 7.96
N ASN A 283 -1.82 14.05 7.65
CA ASN A 283 -1.44 15.09 6.67
C ASN A 283 -0.21 15.89 7.12
N GLU A 284 -0.09 16.17 8.42
CA GLU A 284 1.05 16.90 8.99
C GLU A 284 2.35 16.09 8.91
N VAL A 285 2.32 14.77 9.15
CA VAL A 285 3.50 13.89 8.93
C VAL A 285 3.92 13.90 7.46
N ALA A 286 2.98 13.78 6.52
CA ALA A 286 3.30 13.84 5.09
C ALA A 286 3.94 15.18 4.68
N MET A 287 3.49 16.30 5.24
CA MET A 287 4.10 17.61 5.03
C MET A 287 5.50 17.73 5.63
N ILE A 288 5.71 17.24 6.85
CA ILE A 288 7.04 17.24 7.50
C ILE A 288 8.02 16.43 6.67
N LEU A 289 7.62 15.25 6.18
CA LEU A 289 8.46 14.43 5.32
C LEU A 289 8.78 15.13 4.00
N LYS A 290 7.80 15.84 3.40
CA LYS A 290 8.07 16.69 2.22
C LYS A 290 9.09 17.79 2.54
N MET A 291 9.02 18.44 3.69
CA MET A 291 9.97 19.47 4.11
C MET A 291 11.39 18.91 4.25
N VAL A 292 11.56 17.69 4.79
CA VAL A 292 12.86 17.00 4.79
C VAL A 292 13.38 16.81 3.38
N SER A 293 12.52 16.34 2.48
CA SER A 293 12.93 16.05 1.12
C SER A 293 13.25 17.28 0.28
N ASP A 294 12.57 18.40 0.54
CA ASP A 294 12.87 19.69 -0.07
C ASP A 294 14.14 20.33 0.52
N GLY A 295 14.76 19.70 1.53
CA GLY A 295 15.90 20.23 2.26
C GLY A 295 15.55 21.42 3.15
N LYS A 296 14.25 21.62 3.44
CA LYS A 296 13.74 22.73 4.25
C LYS A 296 13.95 22.52 5.74
N ILE A 297 13.95 21.28 6.19
CA ILE A 297 14.25 20.89 7.57
C ILE A 297 15.21 19.70 7.58
N ASN A 298 15.99 19.58 8.64
CA ASN A 298 16.82 18.39 8.85
C ASN A 298 16.01 17.24 9.48
N ILE A 299 16.61 16.05 9.53
CA ILE A 299 15.93 14.84 10.04
C ILE A 299 15.66 14.95 11.54
N ASP A 300 16.54 15.60 12.31
CA ASP A 300 16.36 15.77 13.76
C ASP A 300 15.17 16.70 14.06
N GLU A 301 14.98 17.73 13.24
CA GLU A 301 13.80 18.60 13.26
C GLU A 301 12.54 17.84 12.87
N ALA A 302 12.60 17.05 11.80
CA ALA A 302 11.46 16.23 11.37
C ALA A 302 11.05 15.19 12.41
N GLU A 303 12.01 14.53 13.06
CA GLU A 303 11.74 13.60 14.14
C GLU A 303 11.07 14.29 15.33
N ARG A 304 11.55 15.49 15.71
CA ARG A 304 10.91 16.30 16.77
C ARG A 304 9.49 16.68 16.40
N LEU A 305 9.27 17.12 15.16
CA LEU A 305 7.95 17.50 14.67
C LEU A 305 7.01 16.29 14.66
N ILE A 306 7.44 15.15 14.10
CA ILE A 306 6.63 13.91 14.06
C ILE A 306 6.35 13.38 15.47
N LYS A 307 7.30 13.45 16.40
CA LYS A 307 7.06 13.08 17.81
C LYS A 307 6.11 14.02 18.53
N ALA A 308 6.07 15.29 18.13
CA ALA A 308 5.15 16.28 18.67
C ALA A 308 3.72 16.16 18.12
N LEU A 309 3.52 15.34 17.07
CA LEU A 309 2.22 14.97 16.50
C LEU A 309 1.57 13.77 17.21
N LYS A 310 1.95 13.48 18.46
CA LYS A 310 1.31 12.47 19.30
C LYS A 310 0.40 13.11 20.34
#